data_AF-A0A2W6Y6Y7-F1
#
_entry.id   AF-A0A2W6Y6Y7-F1
#
_cell.length_a   1.000
_cell.length_b   1.000
_cell.length_c   1.000
_cell.angle_alpha   90.00
_cell.angle_beta   90.00
_cell.angle_gamma   90.00
#
_symmetry.space_group_name_H-M   'P 1'
#
loop_
_entity.id
_entity.type
_entity.pdbx_description
1 polymer ?
#
loop_
_entity_poly.entity_id
_entity_poly.type
_entity_poly.pdbx_seq_one_letter_code
_entity_poly.pdbx_strand_id
1 'polypeptide(L)'
;MTAAFTIRLDDDKLAKLDALAADMDRSRSWIAAKAIENYVELNAWQIAQIKAGIAEADRGEFATEEELNAIEAEIQAKIDGR
;
A
#
# COMPACT_ATOMS: atom_id res chain seq x y z
N MET A 1 1.28 -9.82 20.89
CA MET A 1 0.43 -9.16 21.91
C MET A 1 -0.60 -8.32 21.19
N THR A 2 -1.84 -8.30 21.67
CA THR A 2 -2.89 -7.39 21.16
C THR A 2 -3.11 -6.25 22.16
N ALA A 3 -3.35 -5.05 21.64
CA ALA A 3 -3.68 -3.87 22.43
C ALA A 3 -5.06 -3.37 22.01
N ALA A 4 -5.87 -2.94 22.98
CA ALA A 4 -7.16 -2.33 22.71
C ALA A 4 -6.99 -0.81 22.60
N PHE A 5 -7.70 -0.20 21.65
CA PHE A 5 -7.82 1.24 21.51
C PHE A 5 -9.22 1.59 21.01
N THR A 6 -9.65 2.83 21.23
CA THR A 6 -10.98 3.30 20.84
C THR A 6 -10.88 4.13 19.55
N ILE A 7 -11.70 3.77 18.56
CA ILE A 7 -11.90 4.58 17.33
C ILE A 7 -13.20 5.36 17.42
N ARG A 8 -13.21 6.57 16.87
CA ARG A 8 -14.42 7.36 16.69
C ARG A 8 -14.82 7.30 15.23
N LEU A 9 -16.06 6.90 14.98
CA LEU A 9 -16.69 6.88 13.66
C LEU A 9 -17.93 7.76 13.73
N ASP A 10 -18.25 8.44 12.64
CA ASP A 10 -19.59 9.02 12.49
C ASP A 10 -20.63 7.91 12.23
N ASP A 11 -21.90 8.26 12.40
CA ASP A 11 -23.01 7.31 12.32
C ASP A 11 -23.10 6.62 10.95
N ASP A 12 -22.80 7.33 9.86
CA ASP A 12 -22.78 6.78 8.50
C ASP A 12 -21.69 5.71 8.34
N LYS A 13 -20.46 5.98 8.78
CA LYS A 13 -19.37 5.01 8.73
C LYS A 13 -19.63 3.81 9.63
N LEU A 14 -20.21 4.02 10.82
CA LEU A 14 -20.58 2.94 11.72
C LEU A 14 -21.64 2.03 11.09
N ALA A 15 -22.69 2.61 10.48
CA ALA A 15 -23.73 1.84 9.81
C ALA A 15 -23.18 1.01 8.62
N LYS A 16 -22.26 1.58 7.84
CA LYS A 16 -21.57 0.86 6.75
C LYS A 16 -20.70 -0.28 7.27
N LEU A 17 -19.98 -0.06 8.37
CA LEU A 17 -19.16 -1.10 9.01
C LEU A 17 -20.04 -2.24 9.55
N ASP A 18 -21.21 -1.92 10.08
CA ASP A 18 -22.17 -2.91 10.59
C ASP A 18 -22.72 -3.81 9.50
N ALA A 19 -23.16 -3.22 8.39
CA ALA A 19 -23.64 -3.97 7.24
C ALA A 19 -22.54 -4.90 6.69
N LEU A 20 -21.33 -4.37 6.52
CA LEU A 20 -20.19 -5.16 6.03
C LEU A 20 -19.83 -6.31 6.98
N ALA A 21 -19.82 -6.06 8.28
CA ALA A 21 -19.55 -7.07 9.29
C ALA A 21 -20.60 -8.20 9.26
N ALA A 22 -21.88 -7.85 9.08
CA ALA A 22 -22.97 -8.81 8.96
C ALA A 22 -22.86 -9.67 7.69
N ASP A 23 -22.62 -9.05 6.53
CA ASP A 23 -22.49 -9.75 5.25
C ASP A 23 -21.29 -10.71 5.21
N MET A 24 -20.23 -10.38 5.95
CA MET A 24 -19.01 -11.20 6.03
C MET A 24 -19.01 -12.23 7.16
N ASP A 25 -20.05 -12.26 8.01
CA ASP A 25 -20.10 -13.05 9.25
C ASP A 25 -18.85 -12.82 10.13
N ARG A 26 -18.53 -11.54 10.39
CA ARG A 26 -17.37 -11.12 11.18
C ARG A 26 -17.74 -10.03 12.17
N SER A 27 -16.92 -9.86 13.21
CA SER A 27 -17.09 -8.75 14.15
C SER A 27 -16.55 -7.44 13.58
N ARG A 28 -17.10 -6.30 14.02
CA ARG A 28 -16.58 -4.96 13.72
C ARG A 28 -15.08 -4.86 14.00
N SER A 29 -14.65 -5.40 15.14
CA SER A 29 -13.24 -5.39 15.55
C SER A 29 -12.36 -6.19 14.60
N TRP A 30 -12.85 -7.31 14.05
CA TRP A 30 -12.10 -8.08 13.06
C TRP A 30 -11.92 -7.27 11.76
N ILE A 31 -13.00 -6.65 11.27
CA ILE A 31 -12.95 -5.82 10.05
C ILE A 31 -12.03 -4.63 10.26
N ALA A 32 -12.15 -3.92 11.39
CA ALA A 32 -11.31 -2.77 11.71
C ALA A 32 -9.83 -3.17 11.83
N ALA A 33 -9.53 -4.28 12.51
CA ALA A 33 -8.16 -4.78 12.61
C ALA A 33 -7.57 -5.12 11.23
N LYS A 34 -8.34 -5.79 10.37
CA LYS A 34 -7.91 -6.12 9.00
C LYS A 34 -7.73 -4.88 8.12
N ALA A 35 -8.61 -3.90 8.22
CA ALA A 35 -8.45 -2.64 7.50
C ALA A 35 -7.17 -1.91 7.93
N ILE A 36 -6.88 -1.89 9.24
CA ILE A 36 -5.67 -1.26 9.78
C ILE A 36 -4.41 -2.01 9.38
N GLU A 37 -4.41 -3.34 9.45
CA GLU A 37 -3.30 -4.21 9.01
C GLU A 37 -2.93 -3.89 7.56
N ASN A 38 -3.91 -3.97 6.65
CA ASN A 38 -3.71 -3.69 5.24
C ASN A 38 -3.22 -2.26 4.99
N TYR A 39 -3.79 -1.27 5.69
CA TYR A 39 -3.39 0.12 5.55
C TYR A 39 -1.96 0.35 6.03
N VAL A 40 -1.60 -0.18 7.20
CA VAL A 40 -0.27 -0.02 7.78
C VAL A 40 0.78 -0.73 6.92
N GLU A 41 0.53 -1.97 6.50
CA GLU A 41 1.46 -2.73 5.66
C GLU A 41 1.75 -2.01 4.33
N LEU A 42 0.70 -1.59 3.63
CA LEU A 42 0.84 -0.87 2.36
C LEU A 42 1.64 0.43 2.52
N ASN A 43 1.25 1.26 3.48
CA ASN A 43 1.88 2.56 3.67
C ASN A 43 3.31 2.42 4.21
N ALA A 44 3.57 1.47 5.12
CA ALA A 44 4.91 1.23 5.65
C ALA A 44 5.86 0.78 4.54
N TRP A 45 5.43 -0.12 3.66
CA TRP A 45 6.22 -0.54 2.51
C TRP A 45 6.49 0.64 1.56
N GLN A 46 5.46 1.42 1.20
CA GLN A 46 5.62 2.58 0.32
C GLN A 46 6.60 3.61 0.89
N ILE A 47 6.46 3.94 2.18
CA ILE A 47 7.35 4.89 2.85
C ILE A 47 8.78 4.36 2.88
N ALA A 48 8.97 3.06 3.11
CA ALA A 48 10.29 2.44 3.10
C ALA A 48 10.95 2.51 1.71
N GLN A 49 10.20 2.23 0.64
CA GLN A 49 10.68 2.33 -0.73
C GLN A 49 11.05 3.78 -1.11
N ILE A 50 10.22 4.74 -0.75
CA ILE A 50 10.51 6.17 -1.01
C ILE A 50 11.80 6.58 -0.29
N LYS A 51 11.95 6.21 0.98
CA LYS A 51 13.16 6.53 1.76
C LYS A 51 14.41 5.87 1.18
N ALA A 52 14.30 4.62 0.72
CA ALA A 52 15.40 3.92 0.06
C ALA A 52 15.82 4.64 -1.23
N GLY A 53 14.87 4.96 -2.12
CA GLY A 53 15.14 5.66 -3.37
C GLY A 53 15.73 7.06 -3.17
N ILE A 54 15.28 7.81 -2.15
CA ILE A 54 15.91 9.09 -1.78
C ILE A 54 17.36 8.87 -1.36
N ALA A 55 17.63 7.86 -0.51
CA ALA A 55 18.98 7.58 -0.05
C ALA A 55 19.92 7.12 -1.19
N GLU A 56 19.41 6.36 -2.16
CA GLU A 56 20.13 5.97 -3.39
C GLU A 56 20.45 7.20 -4.26
N ALA A 57 19.46 8.06 -4.48
CA ALA A 57 19.63 9.32 -5.21
C ALA A 57 20.66 10.24 -4.54
N ASP A 58 20.64 10.35 -3.20
CA ASP A 58 21.61 11.13 -2.43
C ASP A 58 23.04 10.58 -2.56
N ARG A 59 23.19 9.27 -2.82
CA ARG A 59 24.48 8.62 -3.13
C ARG A 59 24.85 8.71 -4.61
N GLY A 60 24.00 9.29 -5.46
CA GLY A 60 24.21 9.39 -6.90
C GLY A 60 23.98 8.08 -7.65
N GLU A 61 23.29 7.11 -7.04
CA GLU A 61 22.99 5.80 -7.63
C GLU A 61 21.82 5.90 -8.63
N PHE A 62 22.01 6.70 -9.68
CA PHE A 62 21.10 6.79 -10.80
C PHE A 62 21.48 5.80 -11.90
N ALA A 63 20.50 5.39 -12.69
CA ALA A 63 20.76 4.63 -13.89
C ALA A 63 21.62 5.45 -14.86
N THR A 64 22.56 4.76 -15.51
CA THR A 64 23.34 5.29 -16.63
C THR A 64 22.47 5.41 -17.89
N GLU A 65 22.95 6.19 -18.87
CA GLU A 65 22.24 6.31 -20.16
C GLU A 65 22.07 4.95 -20.86
N GLU A 66 23.06 4.06 -20.75
CA GLU A 66 23.02 2.72 -21.33
C GLU A 66 21.94 1.85 -20.69
N GLU A 67 21.82 1.89 -19.36
CA GLU A 67 20.77 1.18 -18.62
C GLU A 67 19.37 1.74 -18.95
N LEU A 68 19.25 3.07 -19.08
CA LEU A 68 18.00 3.72 -19.46
C LEU A 68 17.55 3.28 -20.86
N ASN A 69 18.46 3.27 -21.83
CA ASN A 69 18.18 2.81 -23.20
C ASN A 69 17.72 1.34 -23.22
N ALA A 70 18.32 0.48 -22.39
CA ALA A 70 17.92 -0.92 -22.28
C ALA A 70 16.50 -1.07 -21.70
N ILE A 71 16.16 -0.28 -20.66
CA ILE A 71 14.82 -0.26 -20.07
C ILE A 71 13.79 0.23 -21.10
N GLU A 72 14.09 1.28 -21.86
CA GLU A 72 13.20 1.79 -22.90
C GLU A 72 12.92 0.75 -23.98
N ALA A 73 13.96 0.04 -24.45
CA ALA A 73 13.80 -1.02 -25.43
C ALA A 73 12.93 -2.18 -24.90
N GLU A 74 13.09 -2.55 -23.62
CA GLU A 74 12.26 -3.58 -22.98
C GLU A 74 10.79 -3.15 -22.90
N ILE A 75 10.53 -1.91 -22.51
CA ILE A 75 9.17 -1.36 -22.41
C ILE A 75 8.53 -1.32 -23.80
N GLN A 76 9.25 -0.86 -24.82
CA GLN A 76 8.76 -0.79 -26.20
C GLN A 76 8.39 -2.17 -26.74
N ALA A 77 9.23 -3.18 -26.51
CA ALA A 77 8.94 -4.56 -26.93
C ALA A 77 7.67 -5.13 -26.26
N LYS A 78 7.40 -4.78 -25.00
CA LYS A 78 6.17 -5.19 -24.28
C LYS A 78 4.92 -4.48 -24.80
N ILE A 79 5.06 -3.25 -25.28
CA ILE A 79 3.97 -2.48 -25.92
C ILE A 79 3.66 -3.09 -27.30
N ASP A 80 4.69 -3.36 -28.11
CA ASP A 80 4.52 -3.86 -29.48
C ASP A 80 4.08 -5.34 -29.53
N GLY A 81 4.31 -6.09 -28.46
CA GLY A 81 3.89 -7.49 -28.32
C GLY A 81 2.48 -7.71 -27.76
N ARG A 82 1.70 -6.63 -27.54
CA ARG A 82 0.29 -6.67 -27.11
C ARG A 82 -0.66 -6.44 -28.28
#